data_AF-A0A150LSB8-F1
#
_entry.id   AF-A0A150LSB8-F1
#
_cell.length_a   1.000
_cell.length_b   1.000
_cell.length_c   1.000
_cell.angle_alpha   90.00
_cell.angle_beta   90.00
_cell.angle_gamma   90.00
#
_symmetry.space_group_name_H-M   'P 1'
#
loop_
_entity.id
_entity.type
_entity.pdbx_description
1 polymer ?
#
loop_
_entity_poly.entity_id
_entity_poly.type
_entity_poly.pdbx_seq_one_letter_code
_entity_poly.pdbx_strand_id
1 'polypeptide(L)'
;MAKPAGPNDFFRRSRLAVLGFPFGIPGAPCFGEKHPDFFADSLIWEEMKKEALFSVRRRFLSCGGAPFAVICRENCHFPHPSPVPRFPAVRPAWRRVNVSLRRPAAWRHRWPGGNFFGCGDLLPTEREETEIFGKPYRKEGKGMKITKQTFGEVGHEPVYAYTLENDRGMRLTCLNLGCTVTEILAPDRDGNLENVVLGFDRVEDYLRRKTYFGAIIGRIAGRIRGAEFALDGKTYTLPANEGNNHLHGGIRGFHERIWEAKPVEEKDAVGVEFTYLSKDGEEGYPGNLQVRAVYWLTNENRWIQKITAKTDKKTIVNLTNHSYFNLSGNGKDLILDHELTLKSDRFLELDEELLPTGKKLEVEGTPFDFRKGRKIFDGTVSRHPQNLLAGNGYDHPFLLSENLNQEIVLRHRESGRKLTVETNQPCVVVYTSNALGEDFAIQGGVPSRKYLGICLETQGLPDAVHHSDFPPVVLEPDGRYEALTTYTFSTE
;
A
#
# COMPACT_ATOMS: atom_id res chain seq x y z
N MET A 1 44.90 -47.84 -17.52
CA MET A 1 44.87 -48.36 -18.91
C MET A 1 43.63 -49.22 -19.08
N ALA A 2 43.03 -49.22 -20.27
CA ALA A 2 41.59 -49.42 -20.46
C ALA A 2 41.11 -50.86 -20.77
N LYS A 3 39.82 -51.07 -20.47
CA LYS A 3 38.78 -51.97 -21.05
C LYS A 3 38.77 -53.47 -20.74
N PRO A 4 37.55 -54.02 -20.58
CA PRO A 4 37.03 -54.99 -21.57
C PRO A 4 35.50 -54.91 -21.90
N ALA A 5 35.15 -55.57 -23.02
CA ALA A 5 33.97 -56.42 -23.37
C ALA A 5 32.48 -55.99 -23.17
N GLY A 6 31.62 -56.49 -24.09
CA GLY A 6 30.14 -56.32 -24.18
C GLY A 6 29.29 -57.38 -23.42
N PRO A 7 28.25 -58.01 -24.04
CA PRO A 7 26.84 -57.54 -24.17
C PRO A 7 25.74 -58.57 -23.70
N ASN A 8 24.45 -58.27 -23.99
CA ASN A 8 23.22 -59.13 -24.06
C ASN A 8 22.34 -59.34 -22.77
N ASP A 9 21.01 -59.56 -22.74
CA ASP A 9 19.84 -59.51 -23.67
C ASP A 9 18.54 -60.05 -22.90
N PHE A 10 17.33 -59.97 -23.50
CA PHE A 10 16.02 -60.65 -23.20
C PHE A 10 15.07 -60.19 -22.03
N PHE A 11 13.71 -60.23 -22.05
CA PHE A 11 12.57 -60.24 -23.03
C PHE A 11 11.19 -60.26 -22.28
N ARG A 12 10.17 -59.52 -22.78
CA ARG A 12 8.68 -59.76 -22.85
C ARG A 12 7.68 -59.87 -21.65
N ARG A 13 6.66 -58.95 -21.74
CA ARG A 13 5.16 -59.09 -21.86
C ARG A 13 4.19 -59.25 -20.65
N SER A 14 3.37 -58.20 -20.48
CA SER A 14 1.87 -58.09 -20.61
C SER A 14 0.84 -58.48 -19.52
N ARG A 15 0.06 -57.45 -19.11
CA ARG A 15 -1.44 -57.29 -19.01
C ARG A 15 -2.29 -57.84 -17.83
N LEU A 16 -2.92 -56.88 -17.12
CA LEU A 16 -4.36 -56.66 -16.79
C LEU A 16 -5.27 -57.77 -16.19
N ALA A 17 -5.85 -57.50 -15.01
CA ALA A 17 -7.31 -57.24 -14.72
C ALA A 17 -7.91 -57.89 -13.43
N VAL A 18 -8.41 -56.99 -12.55
CA VAL A 18 -9.59 -56.90 -11.62
C VAL A 18 -10.39 -58.13 -11.09
N LEU A 19 -10.83 -57.98 -9.81
CA LEU A 19 -11.98 -58.56 -9.01
C LEU A 19 -11.49 -59.45 -7.83
N GLY A 20 -11.99 -59.48 -6.57
CA GLY A 20 -13.04 -58.82 -5.77
C GLY A 20 -12.94 -59.32 -4.28
N PHE A 21 -13.57 -58.58 -3.34
CA PHE A 21 -13.72 -58.66 -1.85
C PHE A 21 -14.09 -60.03 -1.16
N PRO A 22 -14.37 -60.16 0.19
CA PRO A 22 -13.94 -59.52 1.47
C PRO A 22 -13.72 -60.50 2.70
N PHE A 23 -13.63 -59.94 3.94
CA PHE A 23 -13.69 -60.50 5.34
C PHE A 23 -12.34 -60.77 6.06
N GLY A 24 -12.08 -60.46 7.35
CA GLY A 24 -12.82 -59.89 8.49
C GLY A 24 -11.88 -59.67 9.72
N ILE A 25 -12.32 -58.86 10.70
CA ILE A 25 -11.74 -58.57 12.05
C ILE A 25 -12.33 -59.63 13.03
N PRO A 26 -11.75 -60.08 14.21
CA PRO A 26 -11.33 -59.24 15.36
C PRO A 26 -10.27 -59.77 16.37
N GLY A 27 -9.87 -58.91 17.32
CA GLY A 27 -9.54 -59.33 18.70
C GLY A 27 -8.39 -58.60 19.42
N ALA A 28 -8.74 -57.70 20.37
CA ALA A 28 -7.92 -57.35 21.55
C ALA A 28 -8.28 -58.27 22.74
N PRO A 29 -7.48 -58.39 23.82
CA PRO A 29 -7.66 -57.53 25.02
C PRO A 29 -6.36 -57.26 25.87
N CYS A 30 -6.21 -56.07 26.49
CA CYS A 30 -6.24 -55.74 27.96
C CYS A 30 -5.07 -56.25 28.85
N PHE A 31 -4.62 -55.67 29.99
CA PHE A 31 -5.01 -54.60 30.94
C PHE A 31 -3.75 -54.24 31.79
N GLY A 32 -3.48 -52.97 32.15
CA GLY A 32 -3.55 -52.44 33.54
C GLY A 32 -2.14 -52.22 34.16
N GLU A 33 -1.82 -51.29 35.06
CA GLU A 33 -2.47 -50.16 35.77
C GLU A 33 -1.33 -49.43 36.54
N LYS A 34 -1.43 -48.10 36.76
CA LYS A 34 -1.40 -47.41 38.08
C LYS A 34 -1.05 -45.91 38.01
N HIS A 35 -2.08 -45.11 38.33
CA HIS A 35 -2.08 -43.73 38.85
C HIS A 35 -1.73 -43.72 40.38
N PRO A 36 -1.38 -42.58 41.03
CA PRO A 36 -2.30 -41.47 41.43
C PRO A 36 -1.71 -40.03 41.28
N ASP A 37 -2.43 -39.03 40.78
CA ASP A 37 -3.34 -38.03 41.42
C ASP A 37 -2.59 -36.70 41.76
N PHE A 38 -3.12 -35.45 41.74
CA PHE A 38 -4.42 -34.87 42.12
C PHE A 38 -4.60 -33.45 41.46
N PHE A 39 -5.79 -33.18 40.88
CA PHE A 39 -6.64 -31.94 40.88
C PHE A 39 -6.16 -30.60 40.26
N ALA A 40 -6.95 -29.76 39.55
CA ALA A 40 -8.40 -29.72 39.23
C ALA A 40 -8.72 -28.76 38.04
N ASP A 41 -9.76 -29.12 37.28
CA ASP A 41 -10.91 -28.34 36.76
C ASP A 41 -10.70 -27.06 35.91
N SER A 42 -11.04 -27.05 34.60
CA SER A 42 -12.37 -27.04 33.96
C SER A 42 -13.06 -25.67 33.97
N LEU A 43 -13.01 -24.96 32.83
CA LEU A 43 -13.97 -23.94 32.43
C LEU A 43 -13.79 -23.60 30.94
N ILE A 44 -14.93 -23.48 30.23
CA ILE A 44 -15.12 -22.99 28.85
C ILE A 44 -14.99 -24.06 27.74
N TRP A 45 -16.01 -24.93 27.67
CA TRP A 45 -16.51 -25.50 26.41
C TRP A 45 -18.02 -25.78 26.53
N GLU A 46 -18.80 -24.72 26.74
CA GLU A 46 -20.27 -24.71 26.77
C GLU A 46 -20.72 -23.34 26.23
N GLU A 47 -21.04 -23.24 24.93
CA GLU A 47 -21.97 -22.28 24.30
C GLU A 47 -21.81 -22.28 22.76
N MET A 48 -22.12 -23.38 22.06
CA MET A 48 -22.25 -23.31 20.58
C MET A 48 -23.25 -24.27 19.91
N LYS A 49 -24.17 -24.93 20.64
CA LYS A 49 -25.31 -25.61 19.98
C LYS A 49 -26.58 -25.65 20.83
N LYS A 50 -27.69 -25.19 20.20
CA LYS A 50 -29.12 -25.12 20.60
C LYS A 50 -29.47 -23.69 21.04
N GLU A 51 -30.18 -22.89 20.26
CA GLU A 51 -31.58 -23.16 19.89
C GLU A 51 -31.91 -22.93 18.41
N ALA A 52 -32.39 -23.99 17.77
CA ALA A 52 -33.36 -23.91 16.69
C ALA A 52 -34.43 -24.97 16.96
N LEU A 53 -35.70 -24.55 16.83
CA LEU A 53 -36.94 -25.33 16.65
C LEU A 53 -37.75 -25.74 17.90
N PHE A 54 -38.80 -24.95 18.19
CA PHE A 54 -40.15 -25.44 18.49
C PHE A 54 -41.20 -24.54 17.80
N SER A 55 -41.78 -25.03 16.69
CA SER A 55 -43.19 -25.43 16.50
C SER A 55 -44.25 -24.33 16.24
N VAL A 56 -44.52 -24.10 14.95
CA VAL A 56 -45.83 -24.32 14.27
C VAL A 56 -47.13 -24.18 15.10
N ARG A 57 -47.95 -23.13 14.86
CA ARG A 57 -49.35 -23.17 14.32
C ARG A 57 -50.12 -21.83 14.39
N ARG A 58 -50.78 -21.51 13.25
CA ARG A 58 -52.00 -20.68 13.02
C ARG A 58 -51.85 -19.14 13.20
N ARG A 59 -52.41 -18.26 12.35
CA ARG A 59 -53.44 -18.36 11.28
C ARG A 59 -53.43 -17.04 10.46
N PHE A 60 -53.63 -17.14 9.13
CA PHE A 60 -54.58 -16.41 8.24
C PHE A 60 -54.81 -14.90 8.51
N LEU A 61 -54.58 -13.96 7.59
CA LEU A 61 -55.29 -13.57 6.33
C LEU A 61 -54.61 -12.24 5.90
N SER A 62 -54.56 -11.73 4.67
CA SER A 62 -55.26 -11.95 3.40
C SER A 62 -54.60 -11.07 2.32
N CYS A 63 -54.63 -11.55 1.08
CA CYS A 63 -54.85 -10.83 -0.20
C CYS A 63 -53.99 -9.59 -0.53
N GLY A 64 -53.41 -9.43 -1.72
CA GLY A 64 -53.52 -10.03 -3.05
C GLY A 64 -52.57 -9.20 -3.94
N GLY A 65 -52.23 -9.50 -5.18
CA GLY A 65 -52.66 -10.50 -6.13
C GLY A 65 -51.94 -10.16 -7.44
N ALA A 66 -51.29 -11.17 -8.01
CA ALA A 66 -51.21 -11.50 -9.44
C ALA A 66 -50.67 -10.52 -10.52
N PRO A 67 -50.23 -11.08 -11.68
CA PRO A 67 -49.04 -10.65 -12.43
C PRO A 67 -49.32 -10.34 -13.92
N PHE A 68 -48.35 -9.77 -14.66
CA PHE A 68 -48.25 -9.83 -16.13
C PHE A 68 -46.82 -9.42 -16.52
N ALA A 69 -46.21 -9.77 -17.66
CA ALA A 69 -46.22 -10.90 -18.57
C ALA A 69 -45.06 -10.64 -19.54
N VAL A 70 -44.58 -11.72 -20.15
CA VAL A 70 -43.57 -11.77 -21.21
C VAL A 70 -43.97 -10.95 -22.44
N ILE A 71 -43.03 -10.19 -23.03
CA ILE A 71 -42.98 -9.94 -24.48
C ILE A 71 -41.51 -9.99 -24.95
N CYS A 72 -41.22 -10.97 -25.82
CA CYS A 72 -40.07 -10.97 -26.71
C CYS A 72 -40.29 -9.98 -27.86
N ARG A 73 -39.24 -9.35 -28.39
CA ARG A 73 -39.07 -9.18 -29.84
C ARG A 73 -37.62 -8.92 -30.24
N GLU A 74 -37.20 -9.73 -31.20
CA GLU A 74 -36.02 -9.63 -32.03
C GLU A 74 -36.02 -8.35 -32.88
N ASN A 75 -34.83 -7.88 -33.27
CA ASN A 75 -34.52 -7.60 -34.68
C ASN A 75 -33.02 -7.32 -34.88
N CYS A 76 -32.36 -8.23 -35.59
CA CYS A 76 -31.11 -8.01 -36.30
C CYS A 76 -31.34 -7.09 -37.51
N HIS A 77 -30.37 -6.25 -37.89
CA HIS A 77 -30.00 -5.99 -39.30
C HIS A 77 -28.69 -5.17 -39.38
N PHE A 78 -27.65 -5.78 -39.95
CA PHE A 78 -26.52 -5.12 -40.64
C PHE A 78 -26.77 -5.25 -42.16
N PRO A 79 -26.24 -4.35 -43.02
CA PRO A 79 -25.07 -4.76 -43.83
C PRO A 79 -24.08 -3.63 -44.27
N HIS A 80 -22.77 -3.96 -44.22
CA HIS A 80 -21.70 -3.77 -45.23
C HIS A 80 -21.34 -2.37 -45.85
N PRO A 81 -20.25 -2.18 -46.65
CA PRO A 81 -18.95 -1.65 -46.18
C PRO A 81 -18.37 -0.44 -47.01
N SER A 82 -17.25 0.13 -46.49
CA SER A 82 -16.11 0.93 -47.04
C SER A 82 -16.16 1.60 -48.45
N PRO A 83 -15.42 2.72 -48.68
CA PRO A 83 -13.98 2.63 -49.03
C PRO A 83 -13.05 3.77 -48.54
N VAL A 84 -11.75 3.44 -48.58
CA VAL A 84 -10.54 4.28 -48.36
C VAL A 84 -10.22 5.13 -49.61
N PRO A 85 -9.44 6.21 -49.49
CA PRO A 85 -8.32 6.40 -50.42
C PRO A 85 -6.96 6.79 -49.78
N ARG A 86 -5.91 6.57 -50.57
CA ARG A 86 -4.47 6.54 -50.27
C ARG A 86 -3.78 7.93 -50.19
N PHE A 87 -2.58 7.91 -49.60
CA PHE A 87 -1.48 8.89 -49.50
C PHE A 87 -1.14 9.75 -50.76
N PRO A 88 -0.36 10.83 -50.57
CA PRO A 88 1.08 10.72 -50.87
C PRO A 88 2.02 11.35 -49.79
N ALA A 89 3.26 10.87 -49.78
CA ALA A 89 4.38 11.31 -48.94
C ALA A 89 5.24 12.36 -49.65
N VAL A 90 5.77 13.38 -48.95
CA VAL A 90 7.05 14.06 -49.24
C VAL A 90 7.59 14.76 -47.95
N ARG A 91 8.85 14.49 -47.58
CA ARG A 91 9.71 15.31 -46.67
C ARG A 91 10.50 16.33 -47.53
N PRO A 92 11.01 17.48 -47.02
CA PRO A 92 12.31 17.47 -46.33
C PRO A 92 12.52 18.49 -45.20
N ALA A 93 13.42 18.07 -44.30
CA ALA A 93 14.35 18.79 -43.42
C ALA A 93 14.38 20.32 -43.38
N TRP A 94 14.43 20.87 -42.15
CA TRP A 94 15.32 21.99 -41.81
C TRP A 94 16.01 21.80 -40.44
N ARG A 95 17.19 22.42 -40.36
CA ARG A 95 18.30 22.21 -39.43
C ARG A 95 18.12 22.86 -38.06
N ARG A 96 18.87 22.28 -37.12
CA ARG A 96 19.43 22.79 -35.85
C ARG A 96 19.41 24.30 -35.63
N VAL A 97 19.03 24.70 -34.41
CA VAL A 97 19.74 25.74 -33.64
C VAL A 97 19.99 25.21 -32.24
N ASN A 98 21.27 25.05 -31.91
CA ASN A 98 21.77 24.88 -30.55
C ASN A 98 21.72 26.25 -29.86
N VAL A 99 21.15 26.32 -28.67
CA VAL A 99 21.43 27.41 -27.73
C VAL A 99 22.04 26.78 -26.48
N SER A 100 23.36 26.87 -26.38
CA SER A 100 24.07 26.66 -25.12
C SER A 100 23.99 27.95 -24.31
N LEU A 101 23.40 27.91 -23.12
CA LEU A 101 23.61 28.95 -22.12
C LEU A 101 24.54 28.39 -21.04
N ARG A 102 25.77 28.91 -21.06
CA ARG A 102 26.78 28.73 -20.03
C ARG A 102 26.35 29.44 -18.75
N ARG A 103 26.59 28.78 -17.62
CA ARG A 103 26.61 29.36 -16.27
C ARG A 103 27.67 30.46 -16.16
N PRO A 104 27.46 31.48 -15.32
CA PRO A 104 28.56 32.14 -14.63
C PRO A 104 28.64 31.69 -13.17
N ALA A 105 29.88 31.60 -12.71
CA ALA A 105 30.29 31.21 -11.39
C ALA A 105 30.15 32.34 -10.35
N ALA A 106 30.10 31.87 -9.11
CA ALA A 106 30.33 32.52 -7.83
C ALA A 106 31.06 33.88 -7.81
N TRP A 107 30.53 34.80 -6.99
CA TRP A 107 31.31 35.80 -6.29
C TRP A 107 30.97 35.72 -4.79
N ARG A 108 32.00 35.39 -4.00
CA ARG A 108 32.05 35.59 -2.55
C ARG A 108 32.81 36.88 -2.29
N HIS A 109 32.31 37.77 -1.46
CA HIS A 109 33.14 38.62 -0.59
C HIS A 109 32.39 38.96 0.70
N ARG A 110 33.17 39.11 1.77
CA ARG A 110 32.82 39.05 3.18
C ARG A 110 33.28 40.38 3.83
N TRP A 111 32.34 41.10 4.48
CA TRP A 111 32.46 41.97 5.69
C TRP A 111 33.26 43.30 5.58
N PRO A 112 33.16 44.26 6.54
CA PRO A 112 32.47 44.31 7.86
C PRO A 112 31.46 45.50 8.00
N GLY A 113 30.52 45.58 8.94
CA GLY A 113 30.63 45.81 10.40
C GLY A 113 30.37 47.29 10.76
N GLY A 114 29.37 47.58 11.61
CA GLY A 114 29.16 48.92 12.19
C GLY A 114 27.74 49.20 12.74
N ASN A 115 27.61 49.31 14.07
CA ASN A 115 26.43 49.75 14.83
C ASN A 115 26.28 51.28 14.84
N PHE A 116 25.04 51.80 14.97
CA PHE A 116 24.52 52.61 16.11
C PHE A 116 23.38 53.61 15.75
N PHE A 117 22.39 53.70 16.67
CA PHE A 117 21.40 54.76 17.03
C PHE A 117 20.59 55.48 15.91
N GLY A 118 19.32 55.88 16.01
CA GLY A 118 18.38 56.11 17.13
C GLY A 118 17.68 57.49 16.94
N CYS A 119 16.33 57.54 17.07
CA CYS A 119 15.41 58.72 17.01
C CYS A 119 15.26 59.43 15.65
N GLY A 120 14.10 59.98 15.25
CA GLY A 120 12.80 60.18 15.87
C GLY A 120 11.97 61.15 14.99
N ASP A 121 10.65 61.02 15.08
CA ASP A 121 9.58 61.98 14.73
C ASP A 121 9.30 62.37 13.27
N LEU A 122 8.05 62.12 12.84
CA LEU A 122 7.07 63.15 12.47
C LEU A 122 5.75 62.49 12.01
N LEU A 123 4.68 62.66 12.81
CA LEU A 123 3.29 62.52 12.37
C LEU A 123 2.82 63.82 11.71
N PRO A 124 1.86 63.76 10.78
CA PRO A 124 0.61 64.47 11.03
C PRO A 124 -0.68 63.73 10.61
N THR A 125 -1.60 63.67 11.57
CA THR A 125 -3.06 63.92 11.54
C THR A 125 -3.94 63.46 10.37
N GLU A 126 -4.90 62.63 10.77
CA GLU A 126 -6.29 62.42 10.30
C GLU A 126 -6.84 63.31 9.17
N ARG A 127 -7.40 62.63 8.16
CA ARG A 127 -8.61 63.07 7.43
C ARG A 127 -9.54 61.88 7.21
N GLU A 128 -10.80 62.13 7.49
CA GLU A 128 -11.98 61.30 7.26
C GLU A 128 -12.15 60.97 5.77
N GLU A 129 -12.41 59.69 5.45
CA GLU A 129 -13.24 59.32 4.30
C GLU A 129 -14.14 58.15 4.68
N THR A 130 -15.43 58.45 4.65
CA THR A 130 -16.58 57.56 4.79
C THR A 130 -16.79 56.71 3.54
N GLU A 131 -17.10 55.43 3.78
CA GLU A 131 -17.87 54.48 2.96
C GLU A 131 -18.00 54.73 1.44
N ILE A 132 -17.25 53.95 0.67
CA ILE A 132 -17.75 53.36 -0.57
C ILE A 132 -17.83 51.85 -0.34
N PHE A 133 -19.05 51.33 -0.24
CA PHE A 133 -19.36 49.91 -0.21
C PHE A 133 -18.90 49.22 -1.50
N GLY A 134 -17.63 48.84 -1.56
CA GLY A 134 -17.14 47.83 -2.47
C GLY A 134 -17.65 46.47 -1.99
N LYS A 135 -18.61 45.89 -2.73
CA LYS A 135 -19.00 44.48 -2.55
C LYS A 135 -17.73 43.62 -2.45
N PRO A 136 -17.66 42.64 -1.53
CA PRO A 136 -16.49 41.78 -1.45
C PRO A 136 -16.26 41.15 -2.83
N TYR A 137 -15.06 41.37 -3.36
CA TYR A 137 -14.59 40.67 -4.54
C TYR A 137 -14.61 39.18 -4.24
N ARG A 138 -15.66 38.50 -4.70
CA ARG A 138 -15.79 37.05 -4.67
C ARG A 138 -14.95 36.55 -5.84
N LYS A 139 -13.75 36.05 -5.56
CA LYS A 139 -13.00 35.28 -6.55
C LYS A 139 -13.79 33.99 -6.77
N GLU A 140 -14.59 33.92 -7.83
CA GLU A 140 -15.22 32.69 -8.28
C GLU A 140 -14.12 31.76 -8.82
N GLY A 141 -13.52 31.03 -7.90
CA GLY A 141 -12.82 29.76 -8.11
C GLY A 141 -13.15 28.92 -6.90
N LYS A 142 -13.63 27.67 -7.09
CA LYS A 142 -13.81 26.74 -5.97
C LYS A 142 -12.43 26.54 -5.35
N GLY A 143 -12.22 27.05 -4.13
CA GLY A 143 -11.02 26.73 -3.37
C GLY A 143 -11.05 25.28 -2.90
N MET A 144 -9.87 24.76 -2.55
CA MET A 144 -9.68 23.42 -2.02
C MET A 144 -10.57 23.19 -0.80
N LYS A 145 -11.00 21.94 -0.59
CA LYS A 145 -12.01 21.61 0.42
C LYS A 145 -11.59 20.41 1.24
N ILE A 146 -12.04 20.43 2.50
CA ILE A 146 -11.98 19.29 3.41
C ILE A 146 -13.40 18.98 3.82
N THR A 147 -13.84 17.74 3.60
CA THR A 147 -15.13 17.25 4.11
C THR A 147 -14.90 16.10 5.07
N LYS A 148 -15.72 16.02 6.12
CA LYS A 148 -15.68 14.98 7.14
C LYS A 148 -17.04 14.30 7.19
N GLN A 149 -17.06 12.98 7.13
CA GLN A 149 -18.28 12.18 7.28
C GLN A 149 -18.01 10.94 8.14
N THR A 150 -19.05 10.43 8.81
CA THR A 150 -18.98 9.14 9.48
C THR A 150 -18.84 8.04 8.45
N PHE A 151 -17.86 7.16 8.64
CA PHE A 151 -17.60 5.99 7.79
C PHE A 151 -18.04 4.69 8.46
N GLY A 152 -17.98 4.63 9.80
CA GLY A 152 -18.44 3.51 10.61
C GLY A 152 -17.99 3.67 12.05
N GLU A 153 -17.84 2.56 12.76
CA GLU A 153 -17.35 2.53 14.15
C GLU A 153 -16.53 1.27 14.42
N VAL A 154 -15.60 1.35 15.38
CA VAL A 154 -14.91 0.19 15.94
C VAL A 154 -15.29 0.09 17.41
N GLY A 155 -16.06 -0.94 17.76
CA GLY A 155 -16.69 -1.00 19.08
C GLY A 155 -17.67 0.16 19.26
N HIS A 156 -17.31 1.16 20.06
CA HIS A 156 -18.09 2.38 20.27
C HIS A 156 -17.35 3.65 19.82
N GLU A 157 -16.17 3.49 19.21
CA GLU A 157 -15.36 4.61 18.75
C GLU A 157 -15.67 4.92 17.27
N PRO A 158 -16.05 6.16 16.93
CA PRO A 158 -16.42 6.52 15.57
C PRO A 158 -15.21 6.56 14.64
N VAL A 159 -15.38 5.99 13.45
CA VAL A 159 -14.46 6.12 12.33
C VAL A 159 -15.01 7.16 11.36
N TYR A 160 -14.18 8.15 11.04
CA TYR A 160 -14.50 9.23 10.13
C TYR A 160 -13.67 9.12 8.86
N ALA A 161 -14.32 9.37 7.72
CA ALA A 161 -13.65 9.62 6.45
C ALA A 161 -13.47 11.14 6.26
N TYR A 162 -12.25 11.52 5.89
CA TYR A 162 -11.86 12.87 5.54
C TYR A 162 -11.52 12.89 4.05
N THR A 163 -12.28 13.66 3.25
CA THR A 163 -12.03 13.83 1.82
C THR A 163 -11.43 15.21 1.57
N LEU A 164 -10.23 15.22 1.01
CA LEU A 164 -9.54 16.40 0.49
C LEU A 164 -9.84 16.52 -1.00
N GLU A 165 -10.26 17.69 -1.45
CA GLU A 165 -10.53 17.99 -2.87
C GLU A 165 -9.73 19.23 -3.29
N ASN A 166 -8.96 19.14 -4.37
CA ASN A 166 -8.25 20.28 -4.92
C ASN A 166 -9.07 21.03 -6.00
N ASP A 167 -8.58 22.18 -6.46
CA ASP A 167 -9.30 23.02 -7.43
C ASP A 167 -9.39 22.36 -8.82
N ARG A 168 -8.60 21.30 -9.05
CA ARG A 168 -8.60 20.49 -10.28
C ARG A 168 -9.53 19.27 -10.20
N GLY A 169 -10.23 19.08 -9.08
CA GLY A 169 -11.17 17.98 -8.86
C GLY A 169 -10.53 16.66 -8.43
N MET A 170 -9.20 16.58 -8.28
CA MET A 170 -8.57 15.40 -7.69
C MET A 170 -9.02 15.29 -6.23
N ARG A 171 -9.34 14.07 -5.80
CA ARG A 171 -9.77 13.78 -4.43
C ARG A 171 -8.89 12.74 -3.76
N LEU A 172 -8.63 12.93 -2.46
CA LEU A 172 -7.96 11.98 -1.57
C LEU A 172 -8.86 11.76 -0.35
N THR A 173 -9.30 10.54 -0.13
CA THR A 173 -10.11 10.16 1.03
C THR A 173 -9.29 9.29 1.97
N CYS A 174 -9.29 9.65 3.25
CA CYS A 174 -8.58 8.92 4.28
C CYS A 174 -9.39 8.79 5.59
N LEU A 175 -9.16 7.70 6.32
CA LEU A 175 -9.82 7.41 7.60
C LEU A 175 -8.91 7.78 8.76
N ASN A 176 -9.52 8.12 9.90
CA ASN A 176 -8.80 8.14 11.18
C ASN A 176 -8.49 6.72 11.70
N LEU A 177 -9.07 5.66 11.11
CA LEU A 177 -8.63 4.28 11.33
C LEU A 177 -7.36 4.03 10.51
N GLY A 178 -6.24 3.78 11.19
CA GLY A 178 -4.96 3.45 10.58
C GLY A 178 -4.35 4.53 9.68
N CYS A 179 -4.89 5.75 9.70
CA CYS A 179 -4.60 6.78 8.70
C CYS A 179 -4.82 6.27 7.27
N THR A 180 -5.84 5.43 7.09
CA THR A 180 -6.02 4.60 5.89
C THR A 180 -6.49 5.42 4.71
N VAL A 181 -5.77 5.39 3.58
CA VAL A 181 -6.24 5.94 2.31
C VAL A 181 -7.21 4.97 1.66
N THR A 182 -8.46 5.39 1.47
CA THR A 182 -9.51 4.54 0.90
C THR A 182 -9.75 4.84 -0.58
N GLU A 183 -9.51 6.07 -1.00
CA GLU A 183 -9.80 6.52 -2.37
C GLU A 183 -8.83 7.62 -2.80
N ILE A 184 -8.38 7.53 -4.05
CA ILE A 184 -7.70 8.61 -4.77
C ILE A 184 -8.37 8.74 -6.13
N LEU A 185 -9.19 9.77 -6.34
CA LEU A 185 -9.78 10.03 -7.64
C LEU A 185 -8.83 10.89 -8.46
N ALA A 186 -8.17 10.28 -9.45
CA ALA A 186 -7.17 10.93 -10.30
C ALA A 186 -7.64 10.98 -11.76
N PRO A 187 -7.39 12.09 -12.49
CA PRO A 187 -7.84 12.25 -13.86
C PRO A 187 -7.05 11.35 -14.81
N ASP A 188 -7.72 10.76 -15.79
CA ASP A 188 -7.09 10.20 -16.99
C ASP A 188 -6.80 11.28 -18.05
N ARG A 189 -6.26 10.87 -19.21
CA ARG A 189 -5.97 11.77 -20.35
C ARG A 189 -7.18 12.60 -20.82
N ASP A 190 -8.39 12.09 -20.62
CA ASP A 190 -9.66 12.69 -21.06
C ASP A 190 -10.33 13.50 -19.92
N GLY A 191 -9.72 13.53 -18.73
CA GLY A 191 -10.21 14.23 -17.55
C GLY A 191 -11.18 13.42 -16.69
N ASN A 192 -11.39 12.14 -16.97
CA ASN A 192 -12.26 11.29 -16.16
C ASN A 192 -11.56 10.91 -14.84
N LEU A 193 -12.22 11.25 -13.73
CA LEU A 193 -11.76 10.96 -12.38
C LEU A 193 -12.20 9.55 -11.97
N GLU A 194 -11.23 8.69 -11.63
CA GLU A 194 -11.51 7.33 -11.14
C GLU A 194 -10.58 6.96 -10.00
N ASN A 195 -11.01 6.01 -9.17
CA ASN A 195 -10.25 5.59 -8.00
C ASN A 195 -9.02 4.78 -8.42
N VAL A 196 -7.83 5.26 -8.12
CA VAL A 196 -6.57 4.61 -8.47
C VAL A 196 -5.92 3.86 -7.31
N VAL A 197 -6.62 3.67 -6.19
CA VAL A 197 -6.20 2.81 -5.09
C VAL A 197 -7.27 1.79 -4.73
N LEU A 198 -6.85 0.66 -4.14
CA LEU A 198 -7.77 -0.35 -3.61
C LEU A 198 -8.18 0.00 -2.18
N GLY A 199 -9.44 -0.30 -1.84
CA GLY A 199 -10.01 -0.05 -0.52
C GLY A 199 -11.30 -0.85 -0.31
N PHE A 200 -11.98 -0.63 0.81
CA PHE A 200 -13.27 -1.24 1.13
C PHE A 200 -14.33 -0.17 1.38
N ASP A 201 -15.59 -0.52 1.18
CA ASP A 201 -16.74 0.33 1.49
C ASP A 201 -17.09 0.35 2.99
N ARG A 202 -16.50 -0.55 3.80
CA ARG A 202 -16.91 -0.80 5.19
C ARG A 202 -15.72 -0.93 6.14
N VAL A 203 -15.85 -0.38 7.35
CA VAL A 203 -14.86 -0.50 8.43
C VAL A 203 -14.56 -1.96 8.78
N GLU A 204 -15.58 -2.80 8.84
CA GLU A 204 -15.42 -4.20 9.25
C GLU A 204 -14.47 -4.98 8.33
N ASP A 205 -14.43 -4.65 7.04
CA ASP A 205 -13.55 -5.32 6.08
C ASP A 205 -12.08 -4.95 6.29
N TYR A 206 -11.80 -3.69 6.67
CA TYR A 206 -10.45 -3.26 7.06
C TYR A 206 -9.92 -3.96 8.31
N LEU A 207 -10.80 -4.30 9.26
CA LEU A 207 -10.42 -5.00 10.50
C LEU A 207 -10.31 -6.52 10.32
N ARG A 208 -11.21 -7.10 9.51
CA ARG A 208 -11.27 -8.55 9.32
C ARG A 208 -10.14 -9.06 8.41
N ARG A 209 -9.70 -8.25 7.45
CA ARG A 209 -8.79 -8.67 6.39
C ARG A 209 -7.40 -8.10 6.63
N LYS A 210 -6.41 -8.98 6.67
CA LYS A 210 -4.98 -8.60 6.77
C LYS A 210 -4.40 -8.18 5.41
N THR A 211 -5.12 -7.34 4.67
CA THR A 211 -4.64 -6.79 3.38
C THR A 211 -3.88 -5.48 3.54
N TYR A 212 -4.06 -4.80 4.68
CA TYR A 212 -3.42 -3.53 5.03
C TYR A 212 -3.72 -2.37 4.06
N PHE A 213 -4.78 -2.50 3.25
CA PHE A 213 -5.12 -1.53 2.19
C PHE A 213 -5.04 -0.09 2.67
N GLY A 214 -4.06 0.66 2.14
CA GLY A 214 -3.94 2.10 2.32
C GLY A 214 -3.51 2.59 3.71
N ALA A 215 -3.29 1.68 4.66
CA ALA A 215 -3.00 2.02 6.04
C ALA A 215 -1.53 2.44 6.25
N ILE A 216 -1.27 3.22 7.31
CA ILE A 216 0.07 3.35 7.86
C ILE A 216 0.44 2.07 8.59
N ILE A 217 1.65 1.59 8.32
CA ILE A 217 2.21 0.40 8.95
C ILE A 217 3.29 0.80 9.95
N GLY A 218 3.24 0.16 11.12
CA GLY A 218 4.18 0.39 12.21
C GLY A 218 3.80 -0.39 13.48
N ARG A 219 4.68 -0.49 14.47
CA ARG A 219 5.89 0.34 14.65
C ARG A 219 7.06 0.02 13.70
N ILE A 220 7.12 -1.20 13.19
CA ILE A 220 8.04 -1.62 12.12
C ILE A 220 7.23 -2.18 10.93
N ALA A 221 7.45 -1.60 9.76
CA ALA A 221 6.97 -2.13 8.50
C ALA A 221 7.92 -3.22 7.94
N GLY A 222 7.35 -4.17 7.21
CA GLY A 222 8.01 -5.41 6.83
C GLY A 222 8.07 -6.44 7.96
N ARG A 223 8.99 -7.40 7.81
CA ARG A 223 9.20 -8.52 8.72
C ARG A 223 10.37 -8.26 9.67
N ILE A 224 10.28 -8.84 10.87
CA ILE A 224 11.38 -9.04 11.82
C ILE A 224 11.51 -10.54 12.05
N ARG A 225 12.70 -11.07 11.76
CA ARG A 225 13.03 -12.49 11.89
C ARG A 225 12.83 -12.97 13.32
N GLY A 226 12.20 -14.13 13.48
CA GLY A 226 12.01 -14.79 14.77
C GLY A 226 11.12 -14.03 15.75
N ALA A 227 10.46 -12.96 15.28
CA ALA A 227 9.66 -12.06 16.12
C ALA A 227 10.43 -11.53 17.34
N GLU A 228 11.72 -11.24 17.20
CA GLU A 228 12.53 -10.69 18.28
C GLU A 228 13.59 -9.73 17.75
N PHE A 229 14.15 -8.89 18.62
CA PHE A 229 15.32 -8.09 18.31
C PHE A 229 16.08 -7.76 19.60
N ALA A 230 17.36 -7.37 19.47
CA ALA A 230 18.18 -6.93 20.58
C ALA A 230 18.39 -5.41 20.54
N LEU A 231 18.30 -4.76 21.70
CA LEU A 231 18.60 -3.34 21.88
C LEU A 231 19.36 -3.15 23.19
N ASP A 232 20.55 -2.54 23.11
CA ASP A 232 21.48 -2.34 24.24
C ASP A 232 21.74 -3.64 25.06
N GLY A 233 21.89 -4.77 24.35
CA GLY A 233 22.14 -6.08 24.97
C GLY A 233 20.93 -6.75 25.60
N LYS A 234 19.74 -6.15 25.54
CA LYS A 234 18.47 -6.74 25.97
C LYS A 234 17.68 -7.25 24.76
N THR A 235 17.23 -8.50 24.83
CA THR A 235 16.30 -9.08 23.84
C THR A 235 14.86 -8.67 24.14
N TYR A 236 14.15 -8.28 23.10
CA TYR A 236 12.72 -7.96 23.09
C TYR A 236 12.00 -8.96 22.20
N THR A 237 11.01 -9.66 22.76
CA THR A 237 10.15 -10.57 22.01
C THR A 237 8.88 -9.83 21.60
N LEU A 238 8.49 -10.01 20.35
CA LEU A 238 7.33 -9.44 19.70
C LEU A 238 6.31 -10.55 19.37
N PRO A 239 5.04 -10.21 19.10
CA PRO A 239 4.08 -11.20 18.64
C PRO A 239 4.46 -11.77 17.26
N ALA A 240 4.57 -13.09 17.15
CA ALA A 240 4.74 -13.79 15.89
C ALA A 240 3.38 -13.92 15.18
N ASN A 241 3.00 -12.88 14.42
CA ASN A 241 1.71 -12.79 13.74
C ASN A 241 1.75 -13.32 12.29
N GLU A 242 2.91 -13.76 11.81
CA GLU A 242 3.11 -14.44 10.53
C GLU A 242 4.16 -15.56 10.67
N GLY A 243 3.70 -16.81 10.84
CA GLY A 243 4.59 -17.95 11.08
C GLY A 243 5.45 -17.72 12.32
N ASN A 244 6.77 -17.76 12.17
CA ASN A 244 7.73 -17.49 13.25
C ASN A 244 8.12 -16.00 13.35
N ASN A 245 7.61 -15.16 12.46
CA ASN A 245 8.09 -13.80 12.27
C ASN A 245 7.07 -12.77 12.74
N HIS A 246 7.58 -11.58 13.02
CA HIS A 246 6.75 -10.42 13.33
C HIS A 246 6.60 -9.57 12.08
N LEU A 247 5.37 -9.33 11.65
CA LEU A 247 5.03 -8.61 10.43
C LEU A 247 4.23 -7.33 10.75
N HIS A 248 4.62 -6.22 10.12
CA HIS A 248 3.81 -5.00 10.03
C HIS A 248 3.37 -4.42 11.40
N GLY A 249 4.21 -4.59 12.42
CA GLY A 249 3.99 -4.04 13.75
C GLY A 249 3.12 -4.89 14.68
N GLY A 250 2.72 -6.10 14.26
CA GLY A 250 2.14 -7.10 15.16
C GLY A 250 0.67 -7.40 14.95
N ILE A 251 0.03 -7.92 16.00
CA ILE A 251 -1.36 -8.40 15.94
C ILE A 251 -2.32 -7.25 15.71
N ARG A 252 -2.13 -6.15 16.43
CA ARG A 252 -2.91 -4.90 16.31
C ARG A 252 -1.95 -3.72 16.10
N GLY A 253 -1.24 -3.76 14.99
CA GLY A 253 -0.34 -2.68 14.56
C GLY A 253 -1.09 -1.37 14.25
N PHE A 254 -0.35 -0.36 13.77
CA PHE A 254 -0.91 0.99 13.55
C PHE A 254 -2.12 1.06 12.62
N HIS A 255 -2.22 0.13 11.67
CA HIS A 255 -3.30 0.00 10.70
C HIS A 255 -4.69 -0.25 11.33
N GLU A 256 -4.75 -0.85 12.54
CA GLU A 256 -6.01 -1.11 13.25
C GLU A 256 -6.31 -0.08 14.37
N ARG A 257 -5.47 0.93 14.53
CA ARG A 257 -5.65 1.93 15.59
C ARG A 257 -6.53 3.07 15.11
N ILE A 258 -7.36 3.60 16.00
CA ILE A 258 -8.04 4.86 15.78
C ILE A 258 -7.10 5.99 16.20
N TRP A 259 -6.81 6.88 15.27
CA TRP A 259 -5.97 8.04 15.46
C TRP A 259 -6.84 9.25 15.78
N GLU A 260 -6.31 10.16 16.59
CA GLU A 260 -6.87 11.50 16.66
C GLU A 260 -6.63 12.19 15.31
N ALA A 261 -7.65 12.84 14.74
CA ALA A 261 -7.56 13.41 13.40
C ALA A 261 -8.20 14.79 13.32
N LYS A 262 -7.47 15.77 12.79
CA LYS A 262 -7.98 17.13 12.56
C LYS A 262 -7.64 17.65 11.16
N PRO A 263 -8.58 18.36 10.49
CA PRO A 263 -8.29 19.11 9.28
C PRO A 263 -7.19 20.16 9.53
N VAL A 264 -6.34 20.38 8.54
CA VAL A 264 -5.31 21.42 8.52
C VAL A 264 -5.27 22.06 7.13
N GLU A 265 -4.96 23.35 7.06
CA GLU A 265 -4.92 24.11 5.81
C GLU A 265 -3.64 24.94 5.75
N GLU A 266 -3.09 25.04 4.55
CA GLU A 266 -1.98 25.91 4.18
C GLU A 266 -2.39 26.73 2.96
N LYS A 267 -1.64 27.79 2.65
CA LYS A 267 -1.97 28.70 1.54
C LYS A 267 -2.25 27.97 0.22
N ASP A 268 -1.46 26.93 -0.08
CA ASP A 268 -1.47 26.21 -1.35
C ASP A 268 -1.73 24.70 -1.16
N ALA A 269 -2.31 24.28 -0.01
CA ALA A 269 -2.66 22.89 0.27
C ALA A 269 -3.77 22.74 1.32
N VAL A 270 -4.54 21.66 1.23
CA VAL A 270 -5.45 21.19 2.30
C VAL A 270 -4.99 19.84 2.82
N GLY A 271 -5.27 19.53 4.08
CA GLY A 271 -4.73 18.32 4.68
C GLY A 271 -5.47 17.80 5.90
N VAL A 272 -5.03 16.64 6.37
CA VAL A 272 -5.45 16.04 7.64
C VAL A 272 -4.21 15.66 8.43
N GLU A 273 -4.16 16.09 9.68
CA GLU A 273 -3.16 15.68 10.66
C GLU A 273 -3.74 14.58 11.54
N PHE A 274 -2.99 13.48 11.66
CA PHE A 274 -3.27 12.35 12.52
C PHE A 274 -2.23 12.23 13.63
N THR A 275 -2.66 11.94 14.84
CA THR A 275 -1.78 11.67 15.98
C THR A 275 -2.17 10.40 16.72
N TYR A 276 -1.16 9.64 17.15
CA TYR A 276 -1.32 8.44 17.96
C TYR A 276 -0.16 8.30 18.95
N LEU A 277 -0.49 7.87 20.16
CA LEU A 277 0.49 7.53 21.19
C LEU A 277 0.54 6.00 21.34
N SER A 278 1.56 5.40 20.75
CA SER A 278 1.86 3.98 20.95
C SER A 278 2.57 3.84 22.29
N LYS A 279 1.92 3.22 23.27
CA LYS A 279 2.44 3.17 24.65
C LYS A 279 3.66 2.24 24.76
N ASP A 280 4.48 2.45 25.79
CA ASP A 280 5.55 1.52 26.17
C ASP A 280 4.99 0.10 26.33
N GLY A 281 5.62 -0.87 25.66
CA GLY A 281 5.20 -2.27 25.61
C GLY A 281 4.09 -2.58 24.62
N GLU A 282 3.52 -1.61 23.89
CA GLU A 282 2.54 -1.89 22.83
C GLU A 282 3.17 -2.80 21.77
N GLU A 283 2.53 -3.95 21.50
CA GLU A 283 3.04 -5.01 20.62
C GLU A 283 4.47 -5.49 20.98
N GLY A 284 4.92 -5.27 22.22
CA GLY A 284 6.25 -5.68 22.71
C GLY A 284 7.36 -4.65 22.52
N TYR A 285 7.09 -3.49 21.89
CA TYR A 285 8.10 -2.46 21.63
C TYR A 285 8.38 -1.59 22.87
N PRO A 286 9.65 -1.28 23.20
CA PRO A 286 9.98 -0.36 24.29
C PRO A 286 9.66 1.09 23.96
N GLY A 287 9.37 1.88 24.99
CA GLY A 287 9.17 3.32 24.91
C GLY A 287 7.80 3.72 24.43
N ASN A 288 7.30 4.81 25.00
CA ASN A 288 6.18 5.53 24.39
C ASN A 288 6.68 6.14 23.08
N LEU A 289 5.91 5.96 22.01
CA LEU A 289 6.18 6.56 20.72
C LEU A 289 5.01 7.45 20.33
N GLN A 290 5.24 8.76 20.31
CA GLN A 290 4.30 9.73 19.79
C GLN A 290 4.50 9.85 18.28
N VAL A 291 3.50 9.47 17.51
CA VAL A 291 3.52 9.49 16.04
C VAL A 291 2.57 10.55 15.53
N ARG A 292 3.02 11.31 14.54
CA ARG A 292 2.23 12.31 13.82
C ARG A 292 2.35 12.05 12.33
N ALA A 293 1.24 11.82 11.64
CA ALA A 293 1.18 11.73 10.19
C ALA A 293 0.37 12.91 9.65
N VAL A 294 0.82 13.52 8.55
CA VAL A 294 0.06 14.58 7.87
C VAL A 294 -0.04 14.24 6.40
N TYR A 295 -1.26 14.23 5.88
CA TYR A 295 -1.53 14.10 4.46
C TYR A 295 -1.95 15.46 3.92
N TRP A 296 -1.24 15.91 2.89
CA TRP A 296 -1.57 17.13 2.17
C TRP A 296 -1.98 16.79 0.74
N LEU A 297 -2.99 17.50 0.23
CA LEU A 297 -3.36 17.55 -1.17
C LEU A 297 -3.11 18.97 -1.69
N THR A 298 -2.42 19.06 -2.83
CA THR A 298 -2.08 20.34 -3.48
C THR A 298 -2.79 20.49 -4.82
N ASN A 299 -2.80 21.71 -5.35
CA ASN A 299 -3.30 22.00 -6.70
C ASN A 299 -2.43 21.46 -7.84
N GLU A 300 -1.25 20.89 -7.55
CA GLU A 300 -0.42 20.17 -8.52
C GLU A 300 -0.72 18.66 -8.54
N ASN A 301 -1.87 18.22 -8.01
CA ASN A 301 -2.25 16.80 -7.89
C ASN A 301 -1.22 15.97 -7.12
N ARG A 302 -0.64 16.57 -6.07
CA ARG A 302 0.30 15.88 -5.18
C ARG A 302 -0.38 15.52 -3.88
N TRP A 303 -0.34 14.23 -3.55
CA TRP A 303 -0.53 13.75 -2.19
C TRP A 303 0.85 13.71 -1.51
N ILE A 304 1.05 14.55 -0.50
CA ILE A 304 2.29 14.59 0.29
C ILE A 304 1.99 13.97 1.65
N GLN A 305 2.67 12.87 1.94
CA GLN A 305 2.65 12.19 3.23
C GLN A 305 3.90 12.54 4.02
N LYS A 306 3.73 13.12 5.20
CA LYS A 306 4.81 13.35 6.16
C LYS A 306 4.50 12.65 7.48
N ILE A 307 5.34 11.69 7.86
CA ILE A 307 5.27 11.00 9.14
C ILE A 307 6.45 11.43 10.00
N THR A 308 6.19 11.79 11.26
CA THR A 308 7.23 12.07 12.24
C THR A 308 6.93 11.34 13.53
N ALA A 309 7.98 10.90 14.24
CA ALA A 309 7.81 10.28 15.55
C ALA A 309 8.89 10.71 16.54
N LYS A 310 8.54 10.69 17.83
CA LYS A 310 9.41 10.93 18.98
C LYS A 310 9.16 9.88 20.05
N THR A 311 10.19 9.56 20.81
CA THR A 311 10.09 8.55 21.87
C THR A 311 10.68 9.05 23.18
N ASP A 312 10.27 8.45 24.30
CA ASP A 312 10.84 8.69 25.63
C ASP A 312 11.90 7.65 26.04
N LYS A 313 12.04 6.55 25.29
CA LYS A 313 13.04 5.51 25.48
C LYS A 313 13.55 5.03 24.12
N LYS A 314 14.81 4.61 24.06
CA LYS A 314 15.37 4.01 22.84
C LYS A 314 14.46 2.88 22.33
N THR A 315 14.12 2.92 21.05
CA THR A 315 13.21 1.97 20.41
C THR A 315 13.58 1.79 18.93
N ILE A 316 12.82 0.97 18.21
CA ILE A 316 12.96 0.80 16.76
C ILE A 316 11.71 1.35 16.03
N VAL A 317 11.92 2.03 14.91
CA VAL A 317 10.86 2.66 14.11
C VAL A 317 11.17 2.56 12.62
N ASN A 318 10.20 2.05 11.87
CA ASN A 318 10.22 2.02 10.41
C ASN A 318 8.77 2.06 9.91
N LEU A 319 8.35 3.17 9.31
CA LEU A 319 6.94 3.43 9.00
C LEU A 319 6.76 3.65 7.51
N THR A 320 5.69 3.09 6.95
CA THR A 320 5.31 3.26 5.54
C THR A 320 3.78 3.36 5.38
N ASN A 321 3.31 3.54 4.14
CA ASN A 321 1.90 3.41 3.77
C ASN A 321 1.73 2.25 2.78
N HIS A 322 0.72 1.42 3.03
CA HIS A 322 0.48 0.19 2.27
C HIS A 322 -0.66 0.34 1.25
N SER A 323 -0.71 1.48 0.55
CA SER A 323 -1.66 1.72 -0.55
C SER A 323 -1.36 0.81 -1.74
N TYR A 324 -2.41 0.18 -2.25
CA TYR A 324 -2.35 -0.63 -3.47
C TYR A 324 -2.83 0.23 -4.63
N PHE A 325 -1.93 0.60 -5.54
CA PHE A 325 -2.26 1.42 -6.70
C PHE A 325 -2.75 0.56 -7.86
N ASN A 326 -3.75 1.08 -8.58
CA ASN A 326 -4.18 0.58 -9.87
C ASN A 326 -4.61 1.75 -10.77
N LEU A 327 -3.67 2.21 -11.60
CA LEU A 327 -3.87 3.36 -12.50
C LEU A 327 -4.86 3.13 -13.67
N SER A 328 -5.37 1.90 -13.89
CA SER A 328 -6.46 1.71 -14.85
C SER A 328 -7.77 2.32 -14.35
N GLY A 329 -7.90 2.48 -13.03
CA GLY A 329 -9.04 3.13 -12.37
C GLY A 329 -10.13 2.12 -12.00
N ASN A 330 -10.71 2.30 -10.82
CA ASN A 330 -11.78 1.48 -10.25
C ASN A 330 -11.50 -0.03 -10.27
N GLY A 331 -10.23 -0.45 -10.25
CA GLY A 331 -9.83 -1.86 -10.29
C GLY A 331 -10.34 -2.64 -11.51
N LYS A 332 -10.56 -1.97 -12.65
CA LYS A 332 -11.14 -2.58 -13.86
C LYS A 332 -10.26 -3.68 -14.46
N ASP A 333 -8.94 -3.49 -14.38
CA ASP A 333 -7.94 -4.35 -14.99
C ASP A 333 -6.89 -4.77 -13.96
N LEU A 334 -6.12 -5.81 -14.26
CA LEU A 334 -4.95 -6.16 -13.47
C LEU A 334 -3.78 -5.21 -13.78
N ILE A 335 -2.83 -5.09 -12.86
CA ILE A 335 -1.67 -4.19 -13.02
C ILE A 335 -0.61 -4.70 -14.03
N LEU A 336 -0.88 -5.78 -14.75
CA LEU A 336 0.12 -6.50 -15.54
C LEU A 336 0.69 -5.65 -16.68
N ASP A 337 -0.14 -4.76 -17.25
CA ASP A 337 0.25 -3.83 -18.30
C ASP A 337 0.81 -2.49 -17.78
N HIS A 338 0.85 -2.29 -16.46
CA HIS A 338 1.52 -1.12 -15.89
C HIS A 338 3.02 -1.23 -16.11
N GLU A 339 3.64 -0.10 -16.43
CA GLU A 339 5.08 0.02 -16.57
C GLU A 339 5.65 0.72 -15.33
N LEU A 340 6.58 0.05 -14.65
CA LEU A 340 7.30 0.58 -13.51
C LEU A 340 8.71 0.99 -13.94
N THR A 341 9.14 2.18 -13.52
CA THR A 341 10.53 2.63 -13.60
C THR A 341 11.04 2.90 -12.20
N LEU A 342 12.23 2.38 -11.85
CA LEU A 342 12.87 2.59 -10.56
C LEU A 342 14.31 3.07 -10.74
N LYS A 343 14.72 4.08 -9.98
CA LYS A 343 16.13 4.46 -9.79
C LYS A 343 16.75 3.58 -8.71
N SER A 344 16.99 2.33 -9.10
CA SER A 344 17.57 1.31 -8.24
C SER A 344 18.44 0.38 -9.09
N ASP A 345 19.69 0.18 -8.67
CA ASP A 345 20.60 -0.78 -9.30
C ASP A 345 20.64 -2.12 -8.55
N ARG A 346 20.05 -2.20 -7.36
CA ARG A 346 20.10 -3.37 -6.48
C ARG A 346 18.81 -3.61 -5.74
N PHE A 347 18.51 -4.88 -5.47
CA PHE A 347 17.42 -5.31 -4.60
C PHE A 347 17.95 -6.29 -3.54
N LEU A 348 17.19 -6.50 -2.47
CA LEU A 348 17.54 -7.49 -1.44
C LEU A 348 17.14 -8.90 -1.87
N GLU A 349 18.06 -9.85 -1.73
CA GLU A 349 17.76 -11.27 -1.78
C GLU A 349 16.94 -11.65 -0.53
N LEU A 350 15.85 -12.38 -0.75
CA LEU A 350 14.99 -12.93 0.29
C LEU A 350 15.15 -14.45 0.40
N ASP A 351 14.88 -14.98 1.59
CA ASP A 351 14.78 -16.41 1.89
C ASP A 351 13.34 -16.95 1.76
N GLU A 352 13.15 -18.22 2.08
CA GLU A 352 11.86 -18.93 2.01
C GLU A 352 10.77 -18.36 2.92
N GLU A 353 11.13 -17.54 3.92
CA GLU A 353 10.21 -16.81 4.79
C GLU A 353 10.04 -15.35 4.35
N LEU A 354 10.53 -14.99 3.16
CA LEU A 354 10.52 -13.64 2.59
C LEU A 354 11.25 -12.60 3.46
N LEU A 355 12.27 -13.05 4.21
CA LEU A 355 13.16 -12.19 4.98
C LEU A 355 14.46 -11.92 4.21
N PRO A 356 15.05 -10.71 4.33
CA PRO A 356 16.35 -10.45 3.75
C PRO A 356 17.43 -11.43 4.23
N THR A 357 18.28 -11.88 3.31
CA THR A 357 19.48 -12.67 3.62
C THR A 357 20.68 -11.78 3.97
N GLY A 358 20.54 -10.46 3.78
CA GLY A 358 21.63 -9.47 3.82
C GLY A 358 22.31 -9.24 2.47
N LYS A 359 22.11 -10.12 1.47
CA LYS A 359 22.73 -9.95 0.15
C LYS A 359 21.95 -8.91 -0.68
N LYS A 360 22.72 -8.00 -1.29
CA LYS A 360 22.23 -7.00 -2.26
C LYS A 360 22.59 -7.51 -3.65
N LEU A 361 21.58 -7.83 -4.46
CA LEU A 361 21.76 -8.37 -5.81
C LEU A 361 21.64 -7.26 -6.84
N GLU A 362 22.50 -7.28 -7.86
CA GLU A 362 22.42 -6.37 -9.00
C GLU A 362 21.18 -6.66 -9.85
N VAL A 363 20.50 -5.61 -10.33
CA VAL A 363 19.33 -5.77 -11.19
C VAL A 363 19.69 -6.09 -12.64
N GLU A 364 20.88 -5.74 -13.10
CA GLU A 364 21.26 -5.82 -14.52
C GLU A 364 21.11 -7.23 -15.11
N GLY A 365 20.42 -7.32 -16.25
CA GLY A 365 20.16 -8.60 -16.91
C GLY A 365 19.11 -9.48 -16.22
N THR A 366 18.47 -8.99 -15.17
CA THR A 366 17.43 -9.70 -14.42
C THR A 366 16.03 -9.11 -14.70
N PRO A 367 14.93 -9.83 -14.39
CA PRO A 367 13.57 -9.28 -14.39
C PRO A 367 13.34 -8.18 -13.34
N PHE A 368 14.32 -7.90 -12.47
CA PHE A 368 14.29 -6.82 -11.48
C PHE A 368 14.86 -5.50 -12.06
N ASP A 369 15.37 -5.49 -13.30
CA ASP A 369 15.84 -4.26 -13.94
C ASP A 369 14.67 -3.39 -14.41
N PHE A 370 14.26 -2.46 -13.54
CA PHE A 370 13.25 -1.43 -13.81
C PHE A 370 13.88 -0.09 -14.23
N ARG A 371 15.20 0.03 -14.38
CA ARG A 371 15.89 1.34 -14.59
C ARG A 371 15.45 2.06 -15.87
N LYS A 372 14.94 1.32 -16.85
CA LYS A 372 14.50 1.83 -18.16
C LYS A 372 12.99 1.67 -18.41
N GLY A 373 12.22 1.40 -17.37
CA GLY A 373 10.81 1.03 -17.51
C GLY A 373 10.64 -0.44 -17.87
N ARG A 374 9.76 -1.14 -17.16
CA ARG A 374 9.41 -2.54 -17.42
C ARG A 374 7.97 -2.81 -17.01
N LYS A 375 7.28 -3.67 -17.77
CA LYS A 375 5.94 -4.13 -17.41
C LYS A 375 5.97 -5.05 -16.20
N ILE A 376 5.00 -4.91 -15.32
CA ILE A 376 4.83 -5.80 -14.16
C ILE A 376 4.65 -7.26 -14.60
N PHE A 377 4.01 -7.49 -15.75
CA PHE A 377 3.83 -8.83 -16.34
C PHE A 377 5.12 -9.67 -16.38
N ASP A 378 6.27 -9.06 -16.67
CA ASP A 378 7.55 -9.78 -16.85
C ASP A 378 7.96 -10.58 -15.60
N GLY A 379 7.65 -10.08 -14.41
CA GLY A 379 7.91 -10.79 -13.15
C GLY A 379 7.01 -12.01 -12.95
N THR A 380 5.82 -12.03 -13.56
CA THR A 380 4.84 -13.11 -13.37
C THR A 380 5.16 -14.35 -14.21
N VAL A 381 5.90 -14.18 -15.31
CA VAL A 381 6.36 -15.26 -16.20
C VAL A 381 7.85 -15.57 -16.03
N SER A 382 8.53 -14.82 -15.17
CA SER A 382 9.95 -15.00 -14.86
C SER A 382 10.23 -16.34 -14.19
N ARG A 383 11.37 -16.94 -14.54
CA ARG A 383 11.93 -18.13 -13.86
C ARG A 383 13.03 -17.79 -12.87
N HIS A 384 13.26 -16.51 -12.59
CA HIS A 384 14.24 -16.10 -11.60
C HIS A 384 13.81 -16.62 -10.21
N PRO A 385 14.70 -17.22 -9.41
CA PRO A 385 14.33 -17.84 -8.14
C PRO A 385 13.55 -16.91 -7.20
N GLN A 386 13.95 -15.65 -7.12
CA GLN A 386 13.30 -14.63 -6.29
C GLN A 386 11.87 -14.29 -6.75
N ASN A 387 11.56 -14.32 -8.06
CA ASN A 387 10.17 -14.13 -8.50
C ASN A 387 9.29 -15.33 -8.17
N LEU A 388 9.83 -16.56 -8.28
CA LEU A 388 9.11 -17.79 -7.93
C LEU A 388 8.82 -17.83 -6.42
N LEU A 389 9.81 -17.46 -5.61
CA LEU A 389 9.74 -17.33 -4.16
C LEU A 389 8.61 -16.39 -3.71
N ALA A 390 8.51 -15.21 -4.35
CA ALA A 390 7.45 -14.23 -4.08
C ALA A 390 6.07 -14.59 -4.69
N GLY A 391 5.88 -15.84 -5.16
CA GLY A 391 4.61 -16.30 -5.70
C GLY A 391 4.35 -15.86 -7.15
N ASN A 392 5.38 -15.80 -8.00
CA ASN A 392 5.34 -15.35 -9.40
C ASN A 392 5.01 -13.86 -9.52
N GLY A 393 5.85 -13.00 -8.96
CA GLY A 393 5.71 -11.55 -9.02
C GLY A 393 6.84 -10.88 -8.27
N TYR A 394 6.54 -9.73 -7.68
CA TYR A 394 7.48 -8.99 -6.85
C TYR A 394 6.90 -8.83 -5.44
N ASP A 395 7.74 -9.05 -4.44
CA ASP A 395 7.53 -8.71 -3.03
C ASP A 395 8.90 -8.36 -2.41
N HIS A 396 9.64 -7.45 -3.07
CA HIS A 396 11.07 -7.27 -2.79
C HIS A 396 11.42 -5.83 -2.42
N PRO A 397 12.38 -5.63 -1.49
CA PRO A 397 12.98 -4.33 -1.21
C PRO A 397 13.98 -3.94 -2.32
N PHE A 398 13.74 -2.81 -2.98
CA PHE A 398 14.65 -2.18 -3.94
C PHE A 398 15.39 -1.02 -3.28
N LEU A 399 16.72 -1.00 -3.40
CA LEU A 399 17.56 0.04 -2.82
C LEU A 399 17.55 1.26 -3.75
N LEU A 400 17.00 2.37 -3.28
CA LEU A 400 16.91 3.60 -4.05
C LEU A 400 18.29 4.27 -4.13
N SER A 401 18.73 4.60 -5.34
CA SER A 401 20.03 5.26 -5.58
C SER A 401 19.94 6.78 -5.46
N GLU A 402 18.73 7.33 -5.55
CA GLU A 402 18.42 8.75 -5.46
C GLU A 402 17.16 8.94 -4.63
N ASN A 403 17.09 10.05 -3.89
CA ASN A 403 15.95 10.42 -3.06
C ASN A 403 15.44 11.79 -3.49
N LEU A 404 14.12 11.97 -3.50
CA LEU A 404 13.46 13.22 -3.87
C LEU A 404 13.82 13.68 -5.29
N ASN A 405 13.87 12.74 -6.23
CA ASN A 405 14.21 12.97 -7.62
C ASN A 405 13.48 12.01 -8.57
N GLN A 406 12.15 11.92 -8.47
CA GLN A 406 11.31 11.07 -9.32
C GLN A 406 11.82 9.61 -9.43
N GLU A 407 12.26 9.05 -8.32
CA GLU A 407 12.94 7.76 -8.25
C GLU A 407 12.04 6.56 -8.54
N ILE A 408 10.72 6.74 -8.47
CA ILE A 408 9.73 5.71 -8.76
C ILE A 408 8.68 6.30 -9.70
N VAL A 409 8.43 5.66 -10.83
CA VAL A 409 7.39 6.08 -11.78
C VAL A 409 6.58 4.87 -12.21
N LEU A 410 5.28 4.91 -11.98
CA LEU A 410 4.31 3.92 -12.44
C LEU A 410 3.42 4.55 -13.52
N ARG A 411 3.27 3.86 -14.66
CA ARG A 411 2.46 4.32 -15.79
C ARG A 411 1.42 3.29 -16.18
N HIS A 412 0.28 3.77 -16.64
CA HIS A 412 -0.71 2.95 -17.34
C HIS A 412 -1.04 3.57 -18.69
N ARG A 413 -0.69 2.85 -19.76
CA ARG A 413 -0.72 3.39 -21.12
C ARG A 413 -2.13 3.74 -21.59
N GLU A 414 -3.13 2.91 -21.28
CA GLU A 414 -4.48 3.12 -21.85
C GLU A 414 -5.14 4.37 -21.25
N SER A 415 -5.20 4.47 -19.92
CA SER A 415 -5.72 5.66 -19.24
C SER A 415 -4.82 6.90 -19.42
N GLY A 416 -3.53 6.69 -19.72
CA GLY A 416 -2.53 7.76 -19.74
C GLY A 416 -2.14 8.26 -18.35
N ARG A 417 -2.66 7.65 -17.27
CA ARG A 417 -2.32 8.05 -15.90
C ARG A 417 -0.88 7.67 -15.60
N LYS A 418 -0.21 8.57 -14.89
CA LYS A 418 1.14 8.41 -14.37
C LYS A 418 1.19 8.81 -12.90
N LEU A 419 1.79 7.95 -12.10
CA LEU A 419 2.15 8.20 -10.72
C LEU A 419 3.67 8.33 -10.61
N THR A 420 4.15 9.47 -10.14
CA THR A 420 5.55 9.67 -9.75
C THR A 420 5.62 9.68 -8.22
N VAL A 421 6.49 8.86 -7.64
CA VAL A 421 6.73 8.80 -6.19
C VAL A 421 8.15 9.27 -5.87
N GLU A 422 8.24 10.17 -4.89
CA GLU A 422 9.46 10.79 -4.39
C GLU A 422 9.52 10.65 -2.87
N THR A 423 10.65 10.25 -2.31
CA THR A 423 10.77 9.96 -0.88
C THR A 423 12.16 10.29 -0.33
N ASN A 424 12.25 10.48 0.98
CA ASN A 424 13.53 10.53 1.70
C ASN A 424 14.01 9.16 2.20
N GLN A 425 13.22 8.10 1.97
CA GLN A 425 13.53 6.75 2.44
C GLN A 425 14.54 6.04 1.52
N PRO A 426 15.40 5.16 2.06
CA PRO A 426 16.46 4.51 1.28
C PRO A 426 15.96 3.35 0.40
N CYS A 427 14.73 2.88 0.61
CA CYS A 427 14.20 1.68 0.00
C CYS A 427 12.74 1.86 -0.38
N VAL A 428 12.31 1.15 -1.44
CA VAL A 428 10.90 0.88 -1.73
C VAL A 428 10.68 -0.63 -1.77
N VAL A 429 9.71 -1.14 -1.02
CA VAL A 429 9.22 -2.50 -1.22
C VAL A 429 8.17 -2.48 -2.32
N VAL A 430 8.41 -3.28 -3.36
CA VAL A 430 7.50 -3.45 -4.49
C VAL A 430 6.76 -4.76 -4.32
N TYR A 431 5.48 -4.67 -3.98
CA TYR A 431 4.61 -5.82 -3.83
C TYR A 431 3.48 -5.79 -4.87
N THR A 432 3.36 -6.84 -5.67
CA THR A 432 2.41 -6.91 -6.79
C THR A 432 1.15 -7.71 -6.47
N SER A 433 0.69 -7.67 -5.22
CA SER A 433 -0.53 -8.38 -4.77
C SER A 433 -0.54 -9.88 -5.09
N ASN A 434 0.61 -10.55 -4.99
CA ASN A 434 0.76 -11.96 -5.36
C ASN A 434 -0.02 -12.91 -4.43
N ALA A 435 -0.27 -12.49 -3.19
CA ALA A 435 -1.01 -13.26 -2.19
C ALA A 435 -2.43 -12.71 -1.95
N LEU A 436 -2.90 -11.75 -2.76
CA LEU A 436 -4.23 -11.19 -2.61
C LEU A 436 -5.29 -12.23 -2.97
N GLY A 437 -6.13 -12.59 -1.99
CA GLY A 437 -7.15 -13.62 -2.12
C GLY A 437 -8.27 -13.26 -3.09
N GLU A 438 -9.02 -14.28 -3.53
CA GLU A 438 -10.14 -14.15 -4.48
C GLU A 438 -11.52 -14.38 -3.82
N ASP A 439 -11.57 -14.47 -2.50
CA ASP A 439 -12.76 -14.81 -1.70
C ASP A 439 -13.63 -13.60 -1.31
N PHE A 440 -13.35 -12.42 -1.87
CA PHE A 440 -14.02 -11.17 -1.48
C PHE A 440 -14.06 -10.12 -2.57
N ALA A 441 -14.84 -9.07 -2.32
CA ALA A 441 -14.90 -7.88 -3.16
C ALA A 441 -14.30 -6.68 -2.43
N ILE A 442 -13.70 -5.78 -3.20
CA ILE A 442 -13.23 -4.47 -2.76
C ILE A 442 -14.30 -3.40 -3.04
N GLN A 443 -13.96 -2.14 -2.81
CA GLN A 443 -14.83 -0.98 -3.03
C GLN A 443 -15.58 -1.07 -4.38
N GLY A 444 -16.88 -0.79 -4.38
CA GLY A 444 -17.71 -0.84 -5.59
C GLY A 444 -18.03 -2.25 -6.09
N GLY A 445 -17.77 -3.29 -5.30
CA GLY A 445 -18.10 -4.68 -5.62
C GLY A 445 -17.13 -5.35 -6.59
N VAL A 446 -15.95 -4.75 -6.83
CA VAL A 446 -14.93 -5.32 -7.71
C VAL A 446 -14.34 -6.58 -7.06
N PRO A 447 -14.32 -7.74 -7.75
CA PRO A 447 -13.73 -8.94 -7.19
C PRO A 447 -12.24 -8.74 -6.87
N SER A 448 -11.82 -9.12 -5.67
CA SER A 448 -10.41 -9.19 -5.31
C SER A 448 -9.73 -10.29 -6.11
N ARG A 449 -8.52 -10.01 -6.63
CA ARG A 449 -7.77 -10.94 -7.48
C ARG A 449 -6.27 -10.74 -7.31
N LYS A 450 -5.50 -11.79 -7.57
CA LYS A 450 -4.05 -11.68 -7.70
C LYS A 450 -3.68 -10.64 -8.77
N TYR A 451 -2.69 -9.80 -8.50
CA TYR A 451 -2.26 -8.71 -9.39
C TYR A 451 -3.29 -7.59 -9.61
N LEU A 452 -4.23 -7.38 -8.68
CA LEU A 452 -5.19 -6.28 -8.78
C LEU A 452 -4.59 -4.92 -8.41
N GLY A 453 -3.50 -4.89 -7.63
CA GLY A 453 -2.84 -3.66 -7.22
C GLY A 453 -1.35 -3.83 -6.94
N ILE A 454 -0.61 -2.71 -6.96
CA ILE A 454 0.82 -2.65 -6.63
C ILE A 454 1.04 -1.74 -5.43
N CYS A 455 1.77 -2.23 -4.43
CA CYS A 455 2.29 -1.40 -3.35
C CYS A 455 3.68 -0.87 -3.70
N LEU A 456 3.93 0.38 -3.32
CA LEU A 456 5.21 1.08 -3.45
C LEU A 456 5.57 1.63 -2.08
N GLU A 457 5.91 0.74 -1.16
CA GLU A 457 6.12 1.04 0.26
C GLU A 457 7.51 1.64 0.48
N THR A 458 7.61 2.96 0.56
CA THR A 458 8.88 3.63 0.85
C THR A 458 9.20 3.56 2.34
N GLN A 459 10.39 3.04 2.69
CA GLN A 459 10.76 2.72 4.06
C GLN A 459 12.27 2.49 4.25
N GLY A 460 12.70 2.29 5.49
CA GLY A 460 13.96 1.62 5.82
C GLY A 460 13.96 0.14 5.40
N LEU A 461 15.14 -0.47 5.33
CA LEU A 461 15.26 -1.87 4.90
C LEU A 461 14.56 -2.82 5.90
N PRO A 462 13.76 -3.80 5.43
CA PRO A 462 13.18 -4.82 6.31
C PRO A 462 14.25 -5.58 7.10
N ASP A 463 13.89 -6.07 8.28
CA ASP A 463 14.77 -6.82 9.18
C ASP A 463 16.12 -6.14 9.52
N ALA A 464 16.26 -4.82 9.33
CA ALA A 464 17.52 -4.10 9.55
C ALA A 464 18.10 -4.25 10.97
N VAL A 465 17.29 -4.62 11.96
CA VAL A 465 17.73 -4.93 13.31
C VAL A 465 18.67 -6.16 13.40
N HIS A 466 18.63 -7.04 12.40
CA HIS A 466 19.48 -8.23 12.30
C HIS A 466 20.62 -8.10 11.27
N HIS A 467 20.68 -6.99 10.55
CA HIS A 467 21.67 -6.74 9.50
C HIS A 467 22.49 -5.50 9.81
N SER A 468 23.68 -5.69 10.40
CA SER A 468 24.55 -4.59 10.83
C SER A 468 25.06 -3.69 9.69
N ASP A 469 25.00 -4.16 8.44
CA ASP A 469 25.37 -3.40 7.24
C ASP A 469 24.20 -2.60 6.64
N PHE A 470 23.00 -2.72 7.20
CA PHE A 470 21.83 -1.93 6.81
C PHE A 470 21.78 -0.62 7.61
N PRO A 471 21.19 0.46 7.06
CA PRO A 471 20.92 1.66 7.85
C PRO A 471 20.06 1.31 9.07
N PRO A 472 20.45 1.77 10.27
CA PRO A 472 19.75 1.41 11.50
C PRO A 472 18.34 2.00 11.52
N VAL A 473 17.41 1.27 12.13
CA VAL A 473 16.03 1.70 12.38
C VAL A 473 15.80 2.10 13.84
N VAL A 474 16.88 2.34 14.59
CA VAL A 474 16.84 2.74 16.00
C VAL A 474 16.49 4.23 16.12
N LEU A 475 15.56 4.55 17.02
CA LEU A 475 15.23 5.92 17.41
C LEU A 475 15.62 6.15 18.87
N GLU A 476 16.50 7.13 19.08
CA GLU A 476 16.93 7.60 20.40
C GLU A 476 15.92 8.60 21.02
N PRO A 477 15.86 8.75 22.36
CA PRO A 477 14.93 9.68 23.03
C PRO A 477 15.07 11.15 22.63
N ASP A 478 16.29 11.59 22.31
CA ASP A 478 16.60 12.93 21.82
C ASP A 478 16.50 13.03 20.28
N GLY A 479 16.31 11.88 19.61
CA GLY A 479 16.15 11.76 18.18
C GLY A 479 14.77 12.16 17.67
N ARG A 480 14.66 12.26 16.35
CA ARG A 480 13.41 12.45 15.64
C ARG A 480 13.37 11.57 14.41
N TYR A 481 12.32 10.76 14.28
CA TYR A 481 12.01 10.05 13.04
C TYR A 481 11.29 10.99 12.08
N GLU A 482 11.66 10.95 10.80
CA GLU A 482 10.94 11.63 9.73
C GLU A 482 10.95 10.80 8.44
N ALA A 483 9.76 10.48 7.94
CA ALA A 483 9.52 9.92 6.62
C ALA A 483 8.68 10.89 5.80
N LEU A 484 9.14 11.18 4.58
CA LEU A 484 8.45 12.03 3.62
C LEU A 484 8.29 11.24 2.33
N THR A 485 7.06 11.18 1.82
CA THR A 485 6.74 10.57 0.53
C THR A 485 5.73 11.44 -0.20
N THR A 486 6.02 11.78 -1.46
CA THR A 486 5.15 12.56 -2.32
C THR A 486 4.71 11.70 -3.50
N TYR A 487 3.40 11.58 -3.69
CA TYR A 487 2.74 10.90 -4.80
C TYR A 487 2.16 11.96 -5.73
N THR A 488 2.75 12.13 -6.90
CA THR A 488 2.32 13.11 -7.91
C THR A 488 1.58 12.42 -9.04
N PHE A 489 0.32 12.80 -9.26
CA PHE A 489 -0.52 12.26 -10.32
C PHE A 489 -0.55 13.19 -11.53
N SER A 490 -0.27 12.63 -12.70
CA SER A 490 -0.25 13.35 -13.98
C SER A 490 -0.76 12.46 -15.11
N THR A 491 -0.88 13.04 -16.31
CA THR A 491 -1.33 12.33 -17.51
C THR A 491 -0.32 12.51 -18.64
N GLU A 492 -0.17 11.48 -19.49
CA GLU A 492 0.72 11.45 -20.67
C GLU A 492 -0.04 11.21 -22.00
#